data_AF-A0A0P1IYN2-F1
#
_entry.id   AF-A0A0P1IYN2-F1
#
_cell.length_a   1.000
_cell.length_b   1.000
_cell.length_c   1.000
_cell.angle_alpha   90.00
_cell.angle_beta   90.00
_cell.angle_gamma   90.00
#
_symmetry.space_group_name_H-M   'P 1'
#
loop_
_entity.id
_entity.type
_entity.pdbx_description
1 polymer ?
#
loop_
_entity_poly.entity_id
_entity_poly.type
_entity_poly.pdbx_seq_one_letter_code
_entity_poly.pdbx_strand_id
1 'polypeptide(L)'
;MFWKKKEQTQIQEPMLIALRVEDAESTLAVHVDPVQLKNPSEAGLMLADIGRHMAQALANAGYEGNEEQAFNQIITIFNAEANSPTKPIAAPINTGKVQ
;
A
#
# COMPACT_ATOMS: atom_id res chain seq x y z
N MET A 1 27.58 -16.48 -28.14
CA MET A 1 27.16 -15.83 -26.88
C MET A 1 25.65 -15.61 -26.97
N PHE A 2 24.85 -16.48 -26.37
CA PHE A 2 23.38 -16.44 -26.48
C PHE A 2 22.81 -15.56 -25.38
N TRP A 3 22.25 -14.42 -25.74
CA TRP A 3 21.54 -13.55 -24.82
C TRP A 3 20.11 -14.10 -24.67
N LYS A 4 19.82 -14.79 -23.56
CA LYS A 4 18.43 -15.12 -23.22
C LYS A 4 17.70 -13.82 -22.92
N LYS A 5 16.73 -13.48 -23.75
CA LYS A 5 15.78 -12.39 -23.52
C LYS A 5 15.13 -12.65 -22.15
N LYS A 6 15.27 -11.73 -21.19
CA LYS A 6 14.52 -11.79 -19.93
C LYS A 6 13.04 -11.89 -20.32
N GLU A 7 12.41 -13.02 -19.99
CA GLU A 7 10.96 -13.13 -20.10
C GLU A 7 10.38 -11.99 -19.25
N GLN A 8 9.72 -11.04 -19.92
CA GLN A 8 8.90 -10.07 -19.22
C GLN A 8 7.79 -10.88 -18.58
N THR A 9 7.84 -11.02 -17.26
CA THR A 9 6.75 -11.61 -16.49
C THR A 9 5.50 -10.80 -16.80
N GLN A 10 4.65 -11.33 -17.66
CA GLN A 10 3.38 -10.71 -17.98
C GLN A 10 2.57 -10.80 -16.68
N ILE A 11 2.23 -9.65 -16.09
CA ILE A 11 1.39 -9.60 -14.90
C ILE A 11 0.00 -10.08 -15.36
N GLN A 12 -0.29 -11.37 -15.15
CA GLN A 12 -1.52 -11.99 -15.66
C GLN A 12 -2.77 -11.51 -14.92
N GLU A 13 -2.59 -10.99 -13.69
CA GLU A 13 -3.67 -10.47 -12.85
C GLU A 13 -3.16 -9.25 -12.06
N PRO A 14 -3.34 -8.01 -12.57
CA PRO A 14 -2.95 -6.82 -11.83
C PRO A 14 -3.85 -6.68 -10.59
N MET A 15 -3.24 -6.38 -9.45
CA MET A 15 -4.01 -6.07 -8.26
C MET A 15 -4.73 -4.73 -8.41
N LEU A 16 -6.04 -4.73 -8.15
CA LEU A 16 -6.83 -3.51 -8.13
C LEU A 16 -6.92 -3.00 -6.69
N ILE A 17 -6.32 -1.84 -6.45
CA ILE A 17 -6.43 -1.12 -5.18
C ILE A 17 -7.25 0.14 -5.46
N ALA A 18 -8.45 0.21 -4.87
CA ALA A 18 -9.24 1.43 -4.89
C ALA A 18 -9.09 2.15 -3.55
N LEU A 19 -8.63 3.39 -3.62
CA LEU A 19 -8.45 4.29 -2.50
C LEU A 19 -9.52 5.37 -2.58
N ARG A 20 -10.31 5.52 -1.52
CA ARG A 20 -11.26 6.62 -1.38
C ARG A 20 -11.04 7.31 -0.05
N VAL A 21 -10.92 8.63 -0.11
CA VAL A 21 -11.03 9.47 1.08
C VAL A 21 -12.52 9.61 1.38
N GLU A 22 -12.99 9.04 2.49
CA GLU A 22 -14.41 9.03 2.83
C GLU A 22 -14.90 10.40 3.31
N ASP A 23 -14.05 11.13 4.02
CA ASP A 23 -14.28 12.48 4.54
C ASP A 23 -12.98 13.30 4.52
N ALA A 24 -13.12 14.64 4.60
CA ALA A 24 -11.97 15.53 4.75
C ALA A 24 -11.19 15.30 6.07
N GLU A 25 -11.79 14.55 7.01
CA GLU A 25 -11.30 14.26 8.37
C GLU A 25 -10.71 12.83 8.49
N SER A 26 -10.16 12.32 7.39
CA SER A 26 -9.02 11.40 7.37
C SER A 26 -9.33 9.90 7.42
N THR A 27 -10.48 9.40 6.98
CA THR A 27 -10.64 7.94 6.84
C THR A 27 -10.42 7.50 5.39
N LEU A 28 -9.30 6.82 5.15
CA LEU A 28 -8.98 6.19 3.87
C LEU A 28 -9.66 4.82 3.80
N ALA A 29 -10.66 4.69 2.95
CA ALA A 29 -11.23 3.40 2.61
C ALA A 29 -10.36 2.72 1.55
N VAL A 30 -9.96 1.48 1.82
CA VAL A 30 -9.17 0.64 0.92
C VAL A 30 -9.99 -0.59 0.58
N HIS A 31 -10.28 -0.76 -0.71
CA HIS A 31 -10.88 -2.00 -1.21
C HIS A 31 -9.80 -2.84 -1.87
N VAL A 32 -9.63 -4.06 -1.36
CA VAL A 32 -8.76 -5.10 -1.91
C VAL A 32 -9.57 -6.37 -2.06
N ASP A 33 -9.41 -7.05 -3.19
CA ASP A 33 -9.99 -8.39 -3.37
C ASP A 33 -9.24 -9.39 -2.46
N PRO A 34 -9.92 -10.01 -1.47
CA PRO A 34 -9.28 -10.94 -0.55
C PRO A 34 -8.66 -12.15 -1.26
N VAL A 35 -9.15 -12.55 -2.43
CA VAL A 35 -8.56 -13.70 -3.16
C VAL A 35 -7.19 -13.37 -3.75
N GLN A 36 -6.87 -12.08 -3.91
CA GLN A 36 -5.57 -11.62 -4.37
C GLN A 36 -4.59 -11.42 -3.21
N LEU A 37 -5.08 -11.35 -1.97
CA LEU A 37 -4.26 -11.34 -0.75
C LEU A 37 -3.86 -12.79 -0.41
N LYS A 38 -2.79 -13.28 -1.02
CA LYS A 38 -2.37 -14.69 -0.85
C LYS A 38 -2.03 -15.03 0.60
N ASN A 39 -1.19 -14.22 1.25
CA ASN A 39 -0.74 -14.41 2.62
C ASN A 39 -0.20 -13.09 3.22
N PRO A 40 -0.02 -12.98 4.55
CA PRO A 40 0.46 -11.76 5.19
C PRO A 40 1.81 -11.26 4.68
N SER A 41 2.73 -12.17 4.32
CA SER A 41 4.06 -11.80 3.81
C SER A 41 3.97 -11.14 2.43
N GLU A 42 3.15 -11.68 1.53
CA GLU A 42 2.91 -11.08 0.21
C GLU A 42 2.19 -9.73 0.31
N ALA A 43 1.21 -9.61 1.21
CA ALA A 43 0.55 -8.33 1.48
C ALA A 43 1.54 -7.28 2.04
N GLY A 44 2.44 -7.70 2.94
CA GLY A 44 3.48 -6.83 3.48
C GLY A 44 4.48 -6.35 2.42
N LEU A 45 4.92 -7.23 1.51
CA LEU A 45 5.78 -6.85 0.38
C LEU A 45 5.13 -5.79 -0.51
N MET A 46 3.85 -5.96 -0.79
CA MET A 46 3.08 -4.99 -1.58
C MET A 46 2.96 -3.63 -0.89
N LEU A 47 2.69 -3.60 0.41
CA LEU A 47 2.69 -2.33 1.17
C LEU A 47 4.05 -1.64 1.11
N ALA A 48 5.15 -2.41 1.17
CA ALA A 48 6.48 -1.86 1.00
C ALA A 48 6.71 -1.27 -0.39
N ASP A 49 6.24 -1.92 -1.45
CA ASP A 49 6.35 -1.41 -2.82
C ASP A 49 5.51 -0.14 -3.05
N ILE A 50 4.29 -0.08 -2.49
CA ILE A 50 3.48 1.14 -2.47
C ILE A 50 4.24 2.27 -1.75
N GLY A 51 4.81 1.99 -0.59
CA GLY A 51 5.62 2.94 0.17
C GLY A 51 6.81 3.48 -0.63
N ARG A 52 7.51 2.64 -1.39
CA ARG A 52 8.62 3.07 -2.26
C ARG A 52 8.16 3.98 -3.39
N HIS A 53 7.06 3.63 -4.05
CA HIS A 53 6.50 4.48 -5.10
C HIS A 53 6.06 5.85 -4.57
N MET A 54 5.48 5.89 -3.36
CA MET A 54 5.14 7.16 -2.69
C MET A 54 6.40 7.97 -2.36
N ALA A 55 7.43 7.33 -1.80
CA ALA A 55 8.70 7.98 -1.49
C ALA A 55 9.35 8.61 -2.73
N GLN A 56 9.36 7.87 -3.84
CA GLN A 56 9.87 8.36 -5.12
C GLN A 56 9.06 9.58 -5.61
N ALA A 57 7.73 9.52 -5.51
CA ALA A 57 6.87 10.64 -5.90
C ALA A 57 7.12 11.89 -5.03
N LEU A 58 7.28 11.73 -3.71
CA LEU A 58 7.57 12.84 -2.78
C LEU A 58 8.93 13.49 -3.06
N ALA A 59 9.96 12.67 -3.31
CA ALA A 59 11.28 13.16 -3.67
C ALA A 59 11.25 13.94 -5.00
N ASN A 60 10.55 13.41 -6.00
CA ASN A 60 10.38 14.08 -7.31
C ASN A 60 9.60 15.39 -7.22
N ALA A 61 8.67 15.50 -6.27
CA ALA A 61 7.92 16.72 -6.02
C ALA A 61 8.67 17.72 -5.12
N GLY A 62 9.86 17.38 -4.63
CA GLY A 62 10.72 18.25 -3.82
C GLY A 62 10.27 18.41 -2.36
N TYR A 63 9.39 17.54 -1.87
CA TYR A 63 8.90 17.60 -0.49
C TYR A 63 9.91 17.05 0.52
N GLU A 64 10.67 16.03 0.12
CA GLU A 64 11.62 15.34 0.99
C GLU A 64 12.92 15.12 0.24
N GLY A 65 14.05 15.38 0.91
CA GLY A 65 15.37 15.52 0.29
C GLY A 65 15.67 14.52 -0.83
N ASN A 66 15.75 13.23 -0.52
CA ASN A 66 15.87 12.15 -1.51
C ASN A 66 14.90 10.99 -1.21
N GLU A 67 14.76 10.07 -2.17
CA GLU A 67 13.82 8.92 -2.08
C GLU A 67 14.05 8.07 -0.81
N GLU A 68 15.30 7.82 -0.43
CA GLU A 68 15.63 7.03 0.76
C GLU A 68 15.14 7.72 2.04
N GLN A 69 15.36 9.03 2.16
CA GLN A 69 14.89 9.83 3.29
C GLN A 69 13.37 9.83 3.36
N ALA A 70 12.69 10.04 2.23
CA ALA A 70 11.24 10.01 2.15
C ALA A 70 10.67 8.63 2.56
N PHE A 71 11.28 7.54 2.08
CA PHE A 71 10.84 6.18 2.43
C PHE A 71 11.02 5.89 3.92
N ASN A 72 12.16 6.27 4.50
CA ASN A 72 12.44 6.07 5.92
C ASN A 72 11.46 6.83 6.82
N GLN A 73 11.04 8.04 6.41
CA GLN A 73 10.01 8.79 7.12
C GLN A 73 8.64 8.13 7.03
N ILE A 74 8.23 7.66 5.84
CA ILE A 74 6.99 6.90 5.66
C ILE A 74 6.96 5.70 6.60
N ILE A 75 8.04 4.91 6.64
CA ILE A 75 8.13 3.74 7.52
C ILE A 75 8.10 4.12 9.00
N THR A 76 8.76 5.23 9.37
CA THR A 76 8.76 5.73 10.74
C THR A 76 7.34 6.08 11.21
N ILE A 77 6.60 6.83 10.40
CA ILE A 77 5.22 7.23 10.71
C ILE A 77 4.29 6.01 10.70
N PHE A 78 4.43 5.12 9.71
CA PHE A 78 3.65 3.88 9.64
C PHE A 78 3.85 3.01 10.89
N ASN A 79 5.09 2.81 11.32
CA ASN A 79 5.39 2.04 12.52
C ASN A 79 4.89 2.74 13.78
N ALA A 80 4.93 4.07 13.85
CA ALA A 80 4.38 4.82 14.98
C ALA A 80 2.86 4.61 15.10
N GLU A 81 2.12 4.74 13.99
CA GLU A 81 0.67 4.48 13.96
C GLU A 81 0.33 3.02 14.26
N ALA A 82 1.10 2.06 13.73
CA ALA A 82 0.88 0.65 14.01
C ALA A 82 1.09 0.29 15.49
N ASN A 83 2.05 0.94 16.17
CA ASN A 83 2.34 0.71 17.58
C ASN A 83 1.45 1.51 18.53
N SER A 84 0.96 2.67 18.10
CA SER A 84 0.10 3.56 18.88
C SER A 84 -0.97 4.19 17.99
N PRO A 85 -2.04 3.44 17.66
CA PRO A 85 -3.07 3.90 16.72
C PRO A 85 -3.74 5.20 17.19
N THR A 86 -3.82 6.18 16.29
CA THR A 86 -4.49 7.46 16.55
C THR A 86 -6.00 7.37 16.38
N LYS A 87 -6.48 6.39 15.60
CA LYS A 87 -7.90 6.05 15.47
C LYS A 87 -8.14 4.63 15.99
N PRO A 88 -9.31 4.36 16.61
CA PRO A 88 -9.68 2.99 16.95
C PRO A 88 -9.74 2.14 15.67
N ILE A 89 -9.28 0.89 15.76
CA ILE A 89 -9.39 -0.07 14.66
C ILE A 89 -10.87 -0.14 14.28
N ALA A 90 -11.19 0.28 13.05
CA ALA A 90 -12.55 0.27 12.56
C ALA A 90 -13.12 -1.14 12.73
N ALA A 91 -14.27 -1.26 13.38
CA ALA A 91 -14.95 -2.54 13.54
C ALA A 91 -15.19 -3.13 12.14
N PRO A 92 -15.10 -4.47 11.98
CA PRO A 92 -15.42 -5.10 10.71
C PRO A 92 -16.81 -4.65 10.26
N ILE A 93 -16.89 -4.10 9.04
CA ILE A 93 -18.16 -3.74 8.44
C ILE A 93 -18.94 -5.05 8.30
N ASN A 94 -19.92 -5.25 9.18
CA ASN A 94 -20.77 -6.42 9.17
C ASN A 94 -21.62 -6.32 7.91
N THR A 95 -21.21 -6.99 6.84
CA THR A 95 -21.99 -7.13 5.60
C THR A 95 -23.21 -7.98 5.94
N GLY A 96 -24.22 -7.31 6.50
CA GLY A 96 -25.51 -7.90 6.78
C GLY A 96 -25.98 -8.69 5.56
N LYS A 97 -26.29 -9.96 5.80
CA LYS A 97 -26.81 -10.92 4.83
C LYS A 97 -27.80 -10.25 3.89
N VAL A 98 -27.49 -10.25 2.60
CA VAL A 98 -28.51 -10.03 1.57
C VAL A 98 -29.48 -11.21 1.68
N GLN A 99 -30.74 -10.90 2.00
CA GLN A 99 -31.83 -11.88 2.09
C GLN A 99 -32.11 -12.53 0.74
#